data_AF-A0A536XUS6-F1
#
_entry.id   AF-A0A536XUS6-F1
#
_cell.length_a   1.000
_cell.length_b   1.000
_cell.length_c   1.000
_cell.angle_alpha   90.00
_cell.angle_beta   90.00
_cell.angle_gamma   90.00
#
_symmetry.space_group_name_H-M   'P 1'
#
loop_
_entity.id
_entity.type
_entity.pdbx_description
1 polymer ?
#
loop_
_entity_poly.entity_id
_entity_poly.type
_entity_poly.pdbx_seq_one_letter_code
_entity_poly.pdbx_strand_id
1 'polypeptide(L)'
;MEQQQIIVRKMARALARGGLVNAFGHCSVRLDEKSFLVCAAKPMGTIKPGDPGTVVPTEGALPEGVLGEVRMHQQVYKRRGDIKAICRFVSPDVVALAALGLTPKARHGQGAHFYPQVPFWTDPGLIRNDPAAVGVAETMGKAPAVVVSVNGAVTAGATPEQAVTLACFLEDAARVELAALSAGLADKAPRMTEEQARNRATWQGRIAERMWDYLTAGDPE
;
A
#
# COMPACT_ATOMS: atom_id res chain seq x y z
N MET A 1 7.68 -1.08 -21.74
CA MET A 1 6.49 -0.24 -21.50
C MET A 1 5.23 -1.08 -21.41
N GLU A 2 4.90 -1.90 -22.41
CA GLU A 2 3.66 -2.73 -22.35
C GLU A 2 3.63 -3.69 -21.15
N GLN A 3 4.75 -4.35 -20.83
CA GLN A 3 4.83 -5.20 -19.65
C GLN A 3 4.50 -4.43 -18.35
N GLN A 4 4.96 -3.18 -18.22
CA GLN A 4 4.66 -2.34 -17.06
C GLN A 4 3.18 -1.92 -17.03
N GLN A 5 2.58 -1.68 -18.19
CA GLN A 5 1.13 -1.43 -18.31
C GLN A 5 0.34 -2.65 -17.82
N ILE A 6 0.67 -3.85 -18.30
CA ILE A 6 0.03 -5.09 -17.83
C ILE A 6 0.19 -5.23 -16.32
N ILE A 7 1.39 -5.06 -15.78
CA ILE A 7 1.65 -5.19 -14.33
C ILE A 7 0.79 -4.21 -13.54
N VAL A 8 0.75 -2.92 -13.90
CA VAL A 8 0.00 -1.92 -13.13
C VAL A 8 -1.51 -2.15 -13.22
N ARG A 9 -2.01 -2.63 -14.37
CA ARG A 9 -3.41 -3.06 -14.53
C ARG A 9 -3.74 -4.27 -13.64
N LYS A 10 -2.86 -5.28 -13.60
CA LYS A 10 -3.00 -6.47 -12.74
C LYS A 10 -2.95 -6.11 -11.26
N MET A 11 -2.03 -5.24 -10.85
CA MET A 11 -1.99 -4.71 -9.47
C MET A 11 -3.33 -4.06 -9.10
N ALA A 12 -3.88 -3.24 -10.01
CA ALA A 12 -5.14 -2.55 -9.76
C ALA A 12 -6.31 -3.52 -9.50
N ARG A 13 -6.45 -4.52 -10.37
CA ARG A 13 -7.51 -5.54 -10.24
C ARG A 13 -7.27 -6.48 -9.06
N ALA A 14 -6.02 -6.80 -8.75
CA ALA A 14 -5.65 -7.61 -7.57
C ALA A 14 -6.07 -6.91 -6.27
N LEU A 15 -5.80 -5.61 -6.13
CA LEU A 15 -6.23 -4.82 -4.98
C LEU A 15 -7.77 -4.79 -4.85
N ALA A 16 -8.48 -4.63 -5.97
CA ALA A 16 -9.94 -4.64 -5.99
C ALA A 16 -10.51 -6.01 -5.61
N ARG A 17 -9.94 -7.09 -6.15
CA ARG A 17 -10.35 -8.46 -5.80
C ARG A 17 -10.07 -8.79 -4.33
N GLY A 18 -8.99 -8.25 -3.77
CA GLY A 18 -8.69 -8.36 -2.35
C GLY A 18 -9.62 -7.57 -1.43
N GLY A 19 -10.59 -6.82 -1.98
CA GLY A 19 -11.48 -5.96 -1.19
C GLY A 19 -10.79 -4.75 -0.56
N LEU A 20 -9.59 -4.40 -1.03
CA LEU A 20 -8.74 -3.37 -0.42
C LEU A 20 -9.06 -1.96 -0.94
N VAL A 21 -9.81 -1.88 -2.03
CA VAL A 21 -10.20 -0.63 -2.70
C VAL A 21 -11.67 -0.68 -3.06
N ASN A 22 -12.28 0.51 -3.13
CA ASN A 22 -13.63 0.70 -3.64
C ASN A 22 -13.56 1.46 -4.98
N ALA A 23 -14.30 2.55 -5.14
CA ALA A 23 -14.13 3.47 -6.26
C ALA A 23 -12.79 4.23 -6.23
N PHE A 24 -12.10 4.24 -5.09
CA PHE A 24 -10.91 5.05 -4.83
C PHE A 24 -9.68 4.19 -4.52
N GLY A 25 -8.56 4.58 -5.12
CA GLY A 25 -7.27 3.94 -4.97
C GLY A 25 -6.42 4.16 -6.22
N HIS A 26 -5.13 3.88 -6.13
CA HIS A 26 -4.24 3.85 -7.28
C HIS A 26 -2.97 3.08 -6.94
N CYS A 27 -2.37 2.47 -7.95
CA CYS A 27 -1.09 1.80 -7.83
C CYS A 27 -0.14 2.26 -8.91
N SER A 28 1.16 2.15 -8.65
CA SER A 28 2.18 2.50 -9.62
C SER A 28 3.39 1.57 -9.55
N VAL A 29 4.12 1.53 -10.66
CA VAL A 29 5.41 0.85 -10.77
C VAL A 29 6.48 1.82 -11.22
N ARG A 30 7.67 1.75 -10.62
CA ARG A 30 8.83 2.54 -11.02
C ARG A 30 9.27 2.09 -12.42
N LEU A 31 9.58 3.06 -13.28
CA LEU A 31 10.19 2.79 -14.59
C LEU A 31 11.71 3.00 -14.52
N ASP A 32 12.12 4.12 -13.92
CA ASP A 32 13.52 4.50 -13.74
C ASP A 32 13.69 5.41 -12.50
N GLU A 33 14.83 6.11 -12.40
CA GLU A 33 15.10 7.03 -11.29
C GLU A 33 14.19 8.27 -11.29
N LYS A 34 13.74 8.69 -12.47
CA LYS A 34 13.05 9.96 -12.72
C LYS A 34 11.58 9.77 -13.09
N SER A 35 11.12 8.55 -13.33
CA SER A 35 9.75 8.29 -13.77
C SER A 35 9.15 6.99 -13.23
N PHE A 36 7.83 6.98 -13.14
CA PHE A 36 7.02 5.81 -12.78
C PHE A 36 5.71 5.79 -13.59
N LEU A 37 5.11 4.62 -13.72
CA LEU A 37 3.82 4.43 -14.38
C LEU A 37 2.73 4.23 -13.33
N VAL A 38 1.69 5.07 -13.34
CA VAL A 38 0.51 4.93 -12.47
C VAL A 38 -0.68 4.35 -13.26
N CYS A 39 -1.52 3.55 -12.63
CA CYS A 39 -2.73 3.02 -13.25
C CYS A 39 -3.68 4.14 -13.72
N ALA A 40 -4.61 3.80 -14.62
CA ALA A 40 -5.66 4.72 -15.06
C ALA A 40 -6.47 5.27 -13.86
N ALA A 41 -6.84 6.55 -13.92
CA ALA A 41 -7.59 7.25 -12.88
C ALA A 41 -9.09 6.89 -12.89
N LYS A 42 -9.42 5.65 -12.53
CA LYS A 42 -10.79 5.14 -12.43
C LYS A 42 -10.89 4.02 -11.39
N PRO A 43 -12.09 3.54 -11.01
CA PRO A 43 -12.23 2.45 -10.06
C PRO A 43 -11.38 1.24 -10.46
N MET A 44 -10.46 0.82 -9.59
CA MET A 44 -9.35 -0.05 -9.96
C MET A 44 -9.79 -1.42 -10.48
N GLY A 45 -10.89 -1.96 -9.95
CA GLY A 45 -11.48 -3.22 -10.43
C GLY A 45 -12.12 -3.14 -11.81
N THR A 46 -12.30 -1.93 -12.37
CA THR A 46 -12.91 -1.69 -13.69
C THR A 46 -11.88 -1.37 -14.77
N ILE A 47 -10.59 -1.38 -14.43
CA ILE A 47 -9.49 -1.22 -15.38
C ILE A 47 -9.41 -2.48 -16.25
N LYS A 48 -9.64 -2.31 -17.55
CA LYS A 48 -9.67 -3.33 -18.60
C LYS A 48 -8.28 -3.47 -19.25
N PRO A 49 -8.02 -4.62 -19.89
CA PRO A 49 -6.90 -4.73 -20.83
C PRO A 49 -6.90 -3.60 -21.86
N GLY A 50 -5.71 -3.08 -22.15
CA GLY A 50 -5.51 -1.95 -23.06
C GLY A 50 -5.77 -0.56 -22.46
N ASP A 51 -6.36 -0.44 -21.27
CA ASP A 51 -6.47 0.88 -20.64
C ASP A 51 -5.08 1.44 -20.33
N PRO A 52 -4.77 2.68 -20.74
CA PRO A 52 -3.44 3.25 -20.52
C PRO A 52 -3.32 3.79 -19.10
N GLY A 53 -2.28 3.36 -18.39
CA GLY A 53 -1.70 4.11 -17.29
C GLY A 53 -0.90 5.31 -17.79
N THR A 54 -0.58 6.23 -16.89
CA THR A 54 0.12 7.48 -17.18
C THR A 54 1.54 7.46 -16.64
N VAL A 55 2.52 7.86 -17.45
CA VAL A 55 3.90 8.05 -16.99
C VAL A 55 3.98 9.38 -16.23
N VAL A 56 4.50 9.35 -15.01
CA VAL A 56 4.58 10.48 -14.09
C VAL A 56 6.04 10.69 -13.70
N PRO A 57 6.56 11.92 -13.70
CA PRO A 57 7.89 12.20 -13.21
C PRO A 57 7.95 12.10 -11.69
N THR A 58 9.08 11.65 -11.13
CA THR A 58 9.27 11.61 -9.66
C THR A 58 9.34 13.01 -9.03
N GLU A 59 9.56 14.05 -9.84
CA GLU A 59 9.60 15.45 -9.43
C GLU A 59 8.86 16.35 -10.41
N GLY A 60 8.30 17.45 -9.91
CA GLY A 60 7.58 18.43 -10.72
C GLY A 60 6.07 18.18 -10.79
N ALA A 61 5.42 18.88 -11.72
CA ALA A 61 3.97 18.85 -11.89
C ALA A 61 3.48 17.46 -12.32
N LEU A 62 2.30 17.07 -11.82
CA LEU A 62 1.62 15.88 -12.30
C LEU A 62 1.08 16.13 -13.73
N PRO A 63 1.14 15.13 -14.62
CA PRO A 63 0.46 15.19 -15.90
C PRO A 63 -1.06 15.42 -15.75
N GLU A 64 -1.68 15.98 -16.78
CA GLU A 64 -3.13 16.19 -16.80
C GLU A 64 -3.89 14.86 -16.60
N GLY A 65 -4.98 14.91 -15.82
CA GLY A 65 -5.82 13.74 -15.51
C GLY A 65 -5.26 12.80 -14.43
N VAL A 66 -4.02 13.00 -13.97
CA VAL A 66 -3.45 12.22 -12.85
C VAL A 66 -4.01 12.73 -11.51
N LEU A 67 -4.42 11.80 -10.65
CA LEU A 67 -5.00 12.11 -9.35
C LEU A 67 -3.97 12.83 -8.46
N GLY A 68 -4.39 13.88 -7.74
CA GLY A 68 -3.51 14.67 -6.86
C GLY A 68 -2.78 13.85 -5.79
N GLU A 69 -3.40 12.76 -5.31
CA GLU A 69 -2.82 11.83 -4.33
C GLU A 69 -1.58 11.08 -4.85
N VAL A 70 -1.35 11.07 -6.17
CA VAL A 70 -0.13 10.49 -6.78
C VAL A 70 1.13 11.27 -6.37
N ARG A 71 1.01 12.48 -5.81
CA ARG A 71 2.12 13.18 -5.15
C ARG A 71 2.77 12.33 -4.05
N MET A 72 2.01 11.48 -3.35
CA MET A 72 2.60 10.53 -2.38
C MET A 72 3.59 9.57 -3.06
N HIS A 73 3.26 9.08 -4.26
CA HIS A 73 4.13 8.18 -5.02
C HIS A 73 5.42 8.89 -5.44
N GLN A 74 5.33 10.15 -5.88
CA GLN A 74 6.50 10.99 -6.18
C GLN A 74 7.43 11.07 -4.96
N GLN A 75 6.88 11.42 -3.79
CA GLN A 75 7.69 11.64 -2.58
C GLN A 75 8.32 10.34 -2.05
N VAL A 76 7.61 9.21 -2.12
CA VAL A 76 8.16 7.90 -1.76
C VAL A 76 9.25 7.49 -2.74
N TYR A 77 9.00 7.51 -4.05
CA TYR A 77 10.00 7.14 -5.04
C TYR A 77 11.24 8.05 -5.03
N LYS A 78 11.07 9.36 -4.79
CA LYS A 78 12.20 10.29 -4.67
C LYS A 78 13.14 9.92 -3.52
N ARG A 79 12.60 9.43 -2.40
CA ARG A 79 13.36 9.09 -1.18
C ARG A 79 13.87 7.66 -1.14
N ARG A 80 13.22 6.73 -1.87
CA ARG A 80 13.40 5.29 -1.73
C ARG A 80 13.68 4.62 -3.08
N GLY A 81 14.96 4.52 -3.43
CA GLY A 81 15.41 3.86 -4.66
C GLY A 81 15.18 2.34 -4.67
N ASP A 82 15.06 1.73 -3.48
CA ASP A 82 14.75 0.32 -3.26
C ASP A 82 13.30 -0.05 -3.62
N ILE A 83 12.38 0.92 -3.57
CA ILE A 83 10.97 0.71 -3.88
C ILE A 83 10.73 0.73 -5.39
N LYS A 84 10.04 -0.30 -5.88
CA LYS A 84 9.66 -0.48 -7.30
C LYS A 84 8.17 -0.49 -7.55
N ALA A 85 7.35 -0.65 -6.52
CA ALA A 85 5.90 -0.60 -6.65
C ALA A 85 5.25 0.00 -5.40
N ILE A 86 4.15 0.74 -5.61
CA ILE A 86 3.38 1.40 -4.55
C ILE A 86 1.90 1.12 -4.76
N CYS A 87 1.19 0.80 -3.68
CA CYS A 87 -0.27 0.72 -3.66
C CYS A 87 -0.81 1.76 -2.68
N ARG A 88 -1.72 2.62 -3.13
CA ARG A 88 -2.60 3.40 -2.25
C ARG A 88 -3.99 2.77 -2.30
N PHE A 89 -4.55 2.52 -1.14
CA PHE A 89 -5.81 1.83 -1.01
C PHE A 89 -6.61 2.33 0.20
N VAL A 90 -7.89 1.94 0.28
CA VAL A 90 -8.84 2.36 1.30
C VAL A 90 -9.58 1.11 1.78
N SER A 91 -8.96 0.37 2.68
CA SER A 91 -9.47 -0.93 3.13
C SER A 91 -10.27 -0.82 4.44
N PRO A 92 -11.33 -1.63 4.62
CA PRO A 92 -12.27 -1.49 5.73
C PRO A 92 -11.65 -1.48 7.12
N ASP A 93 -10.86 -2.50 7.47
CA ASP A 93 -10.34 -2.67 8.83
C ASP A 93 -9.24 -1.65 9.14
N VAL A 94 -8.40 -1.31 8.16
CA VAL A 94 -7.40 -0.23 8.31
C VAL A 94 -8.07 1.10 8.61
N VAL A 95 -9.11 1.48 7.84
CA VAL A 95 -9.83 2.74 8.07
C VAL A 95 -10.58 2.72 9.39
N ALA A 96 -11.21 1.60 9.76
CA ALA A 96 -11.90 1.46 11.04
C ALA A 96 -10.94 1.64 12.22
N LEU A 97 -9.76 1.02 12.17
CA LEU A 97 -8.74 1.18 13.20
C LEU A 97 -8.15 2.61 13.23
N ALA A 98 -7.92 3.20 12.06
CA ALA A 98 -7.43 4.58 11.94
C ALA A 98 -8.43 5.61 12.50
N ALA A 99 -9.74 5.35 12.39
CA ALA A 99 -10.78 6.18 12.99
C ALA A 99 -10.73 6.20 14.53
N LEU A 100 -10.07 5.21 15.15
CA LEU A 100 -9.77 5.19 16.59
C LEU A 100 -8.45 5.91 16.94
N GLY A 101 -7.76 6.48 15.94
CA GLY A 101 -6.43 7.06 16.10
C GLY A 101 -5.32 6.03 16.26
N LEU A 102 -5.54 4.78 15.81
CA LEU A 102 -4.64 3.65 16.00
C LEU A 102 -4.17 3.06 14.68
N THR A 103 -3.05 2.33 14.74
CA THR A 103 -2.53 1.51 13.65
C THR A 103 -2.20 0.10 14.17
N PRO A 104 -2.15 -0.92 13.30
CA PRO A 104 -1.97 -2.27 13.79
C PRO A 104 -0.55 -2.51 14.28
N LYS A 105 -0.44 -3.30 15.34
CA LYS A 105 0.83 -3.72 15.96
C LYS A 105 1.24 -5.09 15.43
N ALA A 106 2.53 -5.40 15.48
CA ALA A 106 3.06 -6.70 15.05
C ALA A 106 2.64 -7.84 16.02
N ARG A 107 1.42 -8.39 15.85
CA ARG A 107 0.85 -9.46 16.69
C ARG A 107 0.91 -10.85 16.07
N HIS A 108 0.97 -10.94 14.75
CA HIS A 108 0.93 -12.20 14.02
C HIS A 108 1.90 -12.18 12.83
N GLY A 109 1.94 -13.29 12.08
CA GLY A 109 2.96 -13.50 11.05
C GLY A 109 2.97 -12.46 9.94
N GLN A 110 1.80 -11.95 9.54
CA GLN A 110 1.68 -10.93 8.51
C GLN A 110 2.06 -9.54 9.07
N GLY A 111 1.57 -9.22 10.27
CA GLY A 111 1.85 -7.98 10.99
C GLY A 111 3.32 -7.78 11.34
N ALA A 112 4.11 -8.86 11.38
CA ALA A 112 5.56 -8.82 11.58
C ALA A 112 6.29 -7.88 10.58
N HIS A 113 5.78 -7.74 9.35
CA HIS A 113 6.37 -6.85 8.33
C HIS A 113 6.28 -5.37 8.70
N PHE A 114 5.44 -5.02 9.68
CA PHE A 114 5.20 -3.65 10.12
C PHE A 114 5.71 -3.40 11.54
N TYR A 115 6.65 -4.21 12.02
CA TYR A 115 7.20 -4.03 13.37
C TYR A 115 7.83 -2.62 13.57
N PRO A 116 7.65 -2.00 14.74
CA PRO A 116 6.80 -2.45 15.87
C PRO A 116 5.30 -2.20 15.63
N GLN A 117 4.99 -1.19 14.83
CA GLN A 117 3.65 -0.79 14.40
C GLN A 117 3.78 -0.01 13.09
N VAL A 118 2.68 0.06 12.33
CA VAL A 118 2.65 0.85 11.09
C VAL A 118 2.70 2.34 11.44
N PRO A 119 3.56 3.16 10.79
CA PRO A 119 3.54 4.61 10.94
C PRO A 119 2.17 5.22 10.63
N PHE A 120 1.83 6.29 11.34
CA PHE A 120 0.52 6.93 11.25
C PHE A 120 0.63 8.43 10.95
N TRP A 121 0.18 8.82 9.77
CA TRP A 121 -0.06 10.22 9.43
C TRP A 121 -1.45 10.62 9.91
N THR A 122 -1.54 11.59 10.82
CA THR A 122 -2.77 11.88 11.55
C THR A 122 -3.68 12.92 10.91
N ASP A 123 -3.14 13.79 10.03
CA ASP A 123 -3.92 14.82 9.36
C ASP A 123 -4.95 14.17 8.39
N PRO A 124 -6.26 14.42 8.60
CA PRO A 124 -7.33 13.82 7.79
C PRO A 124 -7.52 14.49 6.43
N GLY A 125 -6.83 15.60 6.15
CA GLY A 125 -6.90 16.30 4.86
C GLY A 125 -6.51 15.40 3.68
N LEU A 126 -7.15 15.61 2.53
CA LEU A 126 -6.77 14.92 1.30
C LEU A 126 -5.36 15.32 0.88
N ILE A 127 -4.55 14.34 0.50
CA ILE A 127 -3.14 14.54 0.17
C ILE A 127 -3.00 15.04 -1.27
N ARG A 128 -3.40 16.30 -1.52
CA ARG A 128 -3.44 16.92 -2.86
C ARG A 128 -2.41 18.04 -3.07
N ASN A 129 -1.59 18.32 -2.06
CA ASN A 129 -0.54 19.32 -2.09
C ASN A 129 0.82 18.72 -1.69
N ASP A 130 1.90 19.40 -2.07
CA ASP A 130 3.26 18.90 -1.83
C ASP A 130 3.63 18.81 -0.34
N PRO A 131 3.32 19.79 0.53
CA PRO A 131 3.61 19.67 1.96
C PRO A 131 3.00 18.41 2.61
N ALA A 132 1.73 18.11 2.31
CA ALA A 132 1.07 16.92 2.84
C ALA A 132 1.71 15.63 2.31
N ALA A 133 2.05 15.58 1.01
CA ALA A 133 2.72 14.42 0.42
C ALA A 133 4.13 14.20 0.98
N VAL A 134 4.86 15.28 1.27
CA VAL A 134 6.16 15.24 1.95
C VAL A 134 5.98 14.67 3.36
N GLY A 135 5.02 15.20 4.13
CA GLY A 135 4.73 14.74 5.49
C GLY A 135 4.36 13.26 5.57
N VAL A 136 3.54 12.75 4.64
CA VAL A 136 3.22 11.32 4.55
C VAL A 136 4.47 10.48 4.26
N ALA A 137 5.30 10.88 3.31
CA ALA A 137 6.52 10.14 2.96
C ALA A 137 7.57 10.16 4.08
N GLU A 138 7.69 11.27 4.81
CA GLU A 138 8.55 11.38 6.00
C GLU A 138 8.04 10.52 7.15
N THR A 139 6.73 10.51 7.38
CA THR A 139 6.08 9.64 8.37
C THR A 139 6.30 8.16 8.05
N MET A 140 6.19 7.78 6.78
CA MET A 140 6.50 6.43 6.33
C MET A 140 7.97 6.05 6.58
N GLY A 141 8.89 6.98 6.32
CA GLY A 141 10.33 6.79 6.51
C GLY A 141 10.86 5.54 5.80
N LYS A 142 11.37 4.59 6.59
CA LYS A 142 11.88 3.30 6.08
C LYS A 142 10.86 2.16 6.09
N ALA A 143 9.69 2.36 6.70
CA ALA A 143 8.67 1.32 6.81
C ALA A 143 8.11 0.92 5.42
N PRO A 144 7.59 -0.32 5.27
CA PRO A 144 6.98 -0.77 4.03
C PRO A 144 5.52 -0.29 3.86
N ALA A 145 4.96 0.41 4.86
CA ALA A 145 3.62 0.97 4.81
C ALA A 145 3.49 2.22 5.67
N VAL A 146 2.43 3.00 5.41
CA VAL A 146 1.96 4.10 6.27
C VAL A 146 0.44 4.16 6.19
N VAL A 147 -0.21 4.34 7.35
CA VAL A 147 -1.64 4.66 7.43
C VAL A 147 -1.80 6.17 7.34
N VAL A 148 -2.70 6.63 6.46
CA VAL A 148 -2.90 8.04 6.13
C VAL A 148 -4.25 8.47 6.68
N SER A 149 -4.34 8.63 8.00
CA SER A 149 -5.57 8.98 8.72
C SER A 149 -6.75 8.09 8.26
N VAL A 150 -7.96 8.64 8.21
CA VAL A 150 -9.15 7.98 7.68
C VAL A 150 -9.17 7.88 6.13
N ASN A 151 -8.08 8.28 5.46
CA ASN A 151 -7.93 8.20 4.01
C ASN A 151 -7.31 6.86 3.54
N GLY A 152 -7.19 5.87 4.42
CA GLY A 152 -6.65 4.54 4.08
C GLY A 152 -5.15 4.45 4.28
N ALA A 153 -4.44 3.77 3.37
CA ALA A 153 -3.03 3.48 3.55
C ALA A 153 -2.24 3.44 2.23
N VAL A 154 -0.92 3.51 2.38
CA VAL A 154 0.05 3.32 1.31
C VAL A 154 0.99 2.18 1.70
N THR A 155 1.20 1.22 0.78
CA THR A 155 2.25 0.19 0.90
C THR A 155 3.25 0.32 -0.24
N ALA A 156 4.50 -0.06 0.04
CA ALA A 156 5.59 0.01 -0.91
C ALA A 156 6.44 -1.26 -0.84
N GLY A 157 6.76 -1.82 -2.01
CA GLY A 157 7.53 -3.05 -2.14
C GLY A 157 8.68 -2.95 -3.14
N ALA A 158 9.66 -3.86 -3.03
CA ALA A 158 10.73 -4.00 -4.01
C ALA A 158 10.24 -4.69 -5.30
N THR A 159 9.05 -5.30 -5.27
CA THR A 159 8.34 -5.82 -6.44
C THR A 159 6.84 -5.48 -6.38
N PRO A 160 6.11 -5.54 -7.51
CA PRO A 160 4.65 -5.41 -7.55
C PRO A 160 3.92 -6.38 -6.61
N GLU A 161 4.35 -7.63 -6.58
CA GLU A 161 3.78 -8.71 -5.75
C GLU A 161 3.93 -8.37 -4.28
N GLN A 162 5.10 -7.88 -3.86
CA GLN A 162 5.32 -7.46 -2.47
C GLN A 162 4.43 -6.28 -2.08
N ALA A 163 4.31 -5.25 -2.93
CA ALA A 163 3.49 -4.08 -2.62
C ALA A 163 2.01 -4.45 -2.43
N VAL A 164 1.46 -5.33 -3.28
CA VAL A 164 0.09 -5.85 -3.17
C VAL A 164 -0.06 -6.75 -1.96
N THR A 165 0.91 -7.65 -1.71
CA THR A 165 0.88 -8.56 -0.56
C THR A 165 0.90 -7.81 0.76
N LEU A 166 1.72 -6.76 0.87
CA LEU A 166 1.76 -5.88 2.03
C LEU A 166 0.42 -5.18 2.26
N ALA A 167 -0.33 -4.84 1.21
CA ALA A 167 -1.67 -4.26 1.36
C ALA A 167 -2.65 -5.26 2.01
N CYS A 168 -2.63 -6.52 1.56
CA CYS A 168 -3.40 -7.59 2.20
C CYS A 168 -2.98 -7.85 3.66
N PHE A 169 -1.68 -7.85 3.91
CA PHE A 169 -1.15 -8.06 5.27
C PHE A 169 -1.51 -6.92 6.21
N LEU A 170 -1.53 -5.69 5.71
CA LEU A 170 -1.91 -4.53 6.50
C LEU A 170 -3.39 -4.59 6.91
N GLU A 171 -4.26 -4.99 5.98
CA GLU A 171 -5.68 -5.19 6.27
C GLU A 171 -5.88 -6.29 7.33
N ASP A 172 -5.24 -7.45 7.18
CA ASP A 172 -5.37 -8.52 8.16
C ASP A 172 -4.76 -8.15 9.53
N ALA A 173 -3.68 -7.36 9.54
CA ALA A 173 -3.11 -6.83 10.79
C ALA A 173 -4.09 -5.88 11.49
N ALA A 174 -4.80 -5.04 10.75
CA ALA A 174 -5.84 -4.18 11.29
C ALA A 174 -7.01 -4.98 11.85
N ARG A 175 -7.49 -6.01 11.13
CA ARG A 175 -8.50 -6.96 11.60
C ARG A 175 -8.15 -7.60 12.94
N VAL A 176 -6.89 -8.04 13.09
CA VAL A 176 -6.38 -8.65 14.33
C VAL A 176 -6.30 -7.64 15.48
N GLU A 177 -5.83 -6.42 15.23
CA GLU A 177 -5.79 -5.38 16.26
C GLU A 177 -7.20 -5.00 16.73
N LEU A 178 -8.15 -4.83 15.80
CA LEU A 178 -9.55 -4.57 16.10
C LEU A 178 -10.15 -5.69 16.96
N ALA A 179 -9.92 -6.96 16.61
CA ALA A 179 -10.38 -8.10 17.42
C ALA A 179 -9.79 -8.09 18.84
N ALA A 180 -8.51 -7.74 18.99
CA ALA A 180 -7.86 -7.62 20.30
C ALA A 180 -8.46 -6.47 21.13
N LEU A 181 -8.82 -5.36 20.49
CA LEU A 181 -9.50 -4.23 21.12
C LEU A 181 -10.93 -4.61 21.54
N SER A 182 -11.70 -5.26 20.66
CA SER A 182 -13.07 -5.70 20.96
C SER A 182 -13.13 -6.69 22.11
N ALA A 183 -12.11 -7.54 22.27
CA ALA A 183 -12.00 -8.46 23.41
C ALA A 183 -11.55 -7.76 24.71
N GLY A 184 -11.17 -6.48 24.69
CA GLY A 184 -10.60 -5.78 25.84
C GLY A 184 -9.21 -6.27 26.24
N LEU A 185 -8.47 -6.89 25.30
CA LEU A 185 -7.19 -7.55 25.56
C LEU A 185 -6.00 -6.92 24.83
N ALA A 186 -6.18 -5.87 24.02
CA ALA A 186 -5.11 -5.28 23.21
C ALA A 186 -3.84 -4.91 24.00
N ASP A 187 -3.97 -4.45 25.25
CA ASP A 187 -2.81 -4.07 26.08
C ASP A 187 -2.10 -5.26 26.73
N LYS A 188 -2.80 -6.37 26.95
CA LYS A 188 -2.26 -7.59 27.57
C LYS A 188 -1.83 -8.65 26.56
N ALA A 189 -2.44 -8.64 25.37
CA ALA A 189 -2.18 -9.59 24.32
C ALA A 189 -0.73 -9.45 23.84
N PRO A 190 -0.03 -10.58 23.61
CA PRO A 190 1.37 -10.56 23.22
C PRO A 190 1.60 -9.79 21.93
N ARG A 191 2.78 -9.19 21.84
CA ARG A 191 3.32 -8.55 20.64
C ARG A 191 4.64 -9.25 20.33
N MET A 192 5.01 -9.29 19.05
CA MET A 192 6.31 -9.81 18.66
C MET A 192 7.42 -8.92 19.22
N THR A 193 8.53 -9.53 19.62
CA THR A 193 9.80 -8.82 19.78
C THR A 193 10.37 -8.45 18.40
N GLU A 194 11.33 -7.53 18.36
CA GLU A 194 12.03 -7.18 17.12
C GLU A 194 12.65 -8.42 16.44
N GLU A 195 13.27 -9.30 17.22
CA GLU A 195 13.88 -10.53 16.71
C GLU A 195 12.83 -11.47 16.09
N GLN A 196 11.71 -11.71 16.79
CA GLN A 196 10.62 -12.53 16.29
C GLN A 196 10.04 -11.95 15.00
N ALA A 197 9.81 -10.64 14.97
CA ALA A 197 9.27 -9.96 13.80
C ALA A 197 10.24 -10.04 12.61
N ARG A 198 11.53 -9.77 12.82
CA ARG A 198 12.58 -9.89 11.79
C ARG A 198 12.68 -11.30 11.22
N ASN A 199 12.62 -12.33 12.07
CA ASN A 199 12.68 -13.72 11.62
C ASN A 199 11.40 -14.12 10.84
N ARG A 200 10.26 -13.53 11.21
CA ARG A 200 8.95 -13.87 10.63
C ARG A 200 8.64 -13.11 9.34
N ALA A 201 9.12 -11.88 9.21
CA ALA A 201 8.96 -11.00 8.05
C ALA A 201 9.89 -11.41 6.89
N THR A 202 9.72 -12.63 6.41
CA THR A 202 10.48 -13.22 5.29
C THR A 202 9.64 -13.27 4.02
N TRP A 203 10.30 -13.19 2.87
CA TRP A 203 9.70 -13.43 1.56
C TRP A 203 10.00 -14.84 1.01
N GLN A 204 10.78 -15.65 1.76
CA GLN A 204 11.11 -17.03 1.37
C GLN A 204 9.86 -17.90 1.25
N GLY A 205 9.92 -18.93 0.40
CA GLY A 205 8.78 -19.82 0.17
C GLY A 205 7.68 -19.19 -0.68
N ARG A 206 8.05 -18.28 -1.59
CA ARG A 206 7.16 -17.66 -2.57
C ARG A 206 5.95 -16.96 -1.92
N ILE A 207 6.16 -16.23 -0.82
CA ILE A 207 5.05 -15.63 -0.06
C ILE A 207 4.32 -14.58 -0.89
N ALA A 208 5.06 -13.66 -1.52
CA ALA A 208 4.47 -12.60 -2.34
C ALA A 208 3.84 -13.16 -3.62
N GLU A 209 4.52 -14.11 -4.26
CA GLU A 209 4.13 -14.72 -5.51
C GLU A 209 2.87 -15.57 -5.34
N ARG A 210 2.72 -16.32 -4.25
CA ARG A 210 1.48 -17.08 -3.98
C ARG A 210 0.29 -16.16 -3.75
N MET A 211 0.48 -15.05 -3.05
CA MET A 211 -0.58 -14.05 -2.88
C MET A 211 -0.93 -13.40 -4.22
N TRP A 212 0.06 -13.07 -5.02
CA TRP A 212 -0.14 -12.55 -6.37
C TRP A 212 -0.90 -13.54 -7.27
N ASP A 213 -0.48 -14.80 -7.33
CA ASP A 213 -1.13 -15.86 -8.10
C ASP A 213 -2.60 -16.02 -7.67
N TYR A 214 -2.88 -15.97 -6.36
CA TYR A 214 -4.23 -16.02 -5.81
C TYR A 214 -5.08 -14.81 -6.23
N LEU A 215 -4.56 -13.59 -6.06
CA LEU A 215 -5.28 -12.35 -6.36
C LEU A 215 -5.43 -12.07 -7.86
N THR A 216 -4.60 -12.69 -8.71
CA THR A 216 -4.63 -12.52 -10.17
C THR A 216 -5.15 -13.75 -10.92
N ALA A 217 -5.61 -14.79 -10.23
CA ALA A 217 -6.20 -15.97 -10.85
C ALA A 217 -7.39 -15.61 -11.78
N GLY A 218 -7.31 -15.91 -13.08
CA GLY A 218 -8.37 -15.52 -14.03
C GLY A 218 -8.46 -14.01 -14.32
N ASP A 219 -7.40 -13.26 -14.02
CA ASP A 219 -7.22 -11.91 -14.56
C ASP A 219 -7.13 -11.98 -16.10
N PRO A 220 -7.69 -11.00 -16.85
CA PRO A 220 -7.80 -11.07 -18.32
C PRO A 220 -6.52 -10.75 -19.11
N GLU A 221 -5.37 -10.51 -18.45
CA GLU A 221 -4.06 -10.29 -19.12
C GLU A 221 -3.13 -11.49 -18.98
#